data_AF-A0A1A8R073-F1
#
_entry.id   AF-A0A1A8R073-F1
#
_cell.length_a   1.000
_cell.length_b   1.000
_cell.length_c   1.000
_cell.angle_alpha   90.00
_cell.angle_beta   90.00
_cell.angle_gamma   90.00
#
_symmetry.space_group_name_H-M   'P 1'
#
loop_
_entity.id
_entity.type
_entity.pdbx_description
1 polymer ?
#
loop_
_entity_poly.entity_id
_entity_poly.type
_entity_poly.pdbx_seq_one_letter_code
_entity_poly.pdbx_strand_id
1 'polypeptide(L)'
;KVVMPETAPESRSILIQSFGVEVERVPTSFLMNVVNRCVQEENMTFLHSYDDLDLIAGHASLGFEVLEVVSEPDIVVVCCGGGGLLAGIAAAIKLSGC
;
A
#
# COMPACT_ATOMS: atom_id res chain seq x y z
N LYS A 1 -5.85 1.17 13.68
CA LYS A 1 -5.41 2.59 13.73
C LYS A 1 -4.60 2.90 12.48
N VAL A 2 -4.68 4.12 11.96
CA VAL A 2 -3.86 4.61 10.84
C VAL A 2 -3.10 5.85 11.29
N VAL A 3 -1.78 5.82 11.12
CA VAL A 3 -0.92 6.98 11.34
C VAL A 3 -0.63 7.61 9.97
N MET A 4 -0.88 8.91 9.82
CA MET A 4 -0.68 9.60 8.54
C MET A 4 -0.06 10.99 8.73
N PRO A 5 0.63 11.54 7.72
CA PRO A 5 1.20 12.86 7.85
C PRO A 5 0.10 13.92 7.94
N GLU A 6 0.32 14.99 8.69
CA GLU A 6 -0.58 16.15 8.76
C GLU A 6 -0.82 16.80 7.40
N THR A 7 0.09 16.61 6.44
CA THR A 7 -0.03 17.10 5.06
C THR A 7 -0.98 16.26 4.19
N ALA A 8 -1.44 15.10 4.65
CA ALA A 8 -2.41 14.30 3.92
C ALA A 8 -3.73 15.07 3.72
N PRO A 9 -4.42 14.94 2.57
CA PRO A 9 -5.72 15.59 2.37
C PRO A 9 -6.74 15.17 3.44
N GLU A 10 -7.48 16.14 3.99
CA GLU A 10 -8.48 15.90 5.06
C GLU A 10 -9.52 14.84 4.68
N SER A 11 -9.92 14.82 3.41
CA SER A 11 -10.85 13.83 2.89
C SER A 11 -10.40 12.38 3.12
N ARG A 12 -9.09 12.11 3.18
CA ARG A 12 -8.56 10.77 3.50
C ARG A 12 -8.80 10.39 4.95
N SER A 13 -8.58 11.32 5.88
CA SER A 13 -8.84 11.10 7.31
C SER A 13 -10.32 10.82 7.55
N ILE A 14 -11.19 11.66 6.99
CA ILE A 14 -12.66 11.52 7.11
C ILE A 14 -13.13 10.16 6.57
N LEU A 15 -12.65 9.75 5.38
CA LEU A 15 -13.02 8.47 4.79
C LEU A 15 -12.59 7.30 5.68
N ILE A 16 -11.35 7.30 6.17
CA ILE A 16 -10.84 6.23 7.03
C ILE A 16 -11.62 6.17 8.35
N GLN A 17 -11.90 7.33 8.96
CA GLN A 17 -12.71 7.42 10.18
C GLN A 17 -14.15 6.92 9.94
N SER A 18 -14.72 7.10 8.75
CA SER A 18 -16.05 6.59 8.42
C SER A 18 -16.15 5.06 8.44
N PHE A 19 -15.02 4.36 8.31
CA PHE A 19 -14.92 2.91 8.51
C PHE A 19 -14.74 2.50 9.99
N GLY A 20 -14.85 3.44 10.94
CA GLY A 20 -14.64 3.19 12.37
C GLY A 20 -13.17 3.06 12.77
N VAL A 21 -12.24 3.48 11.92
CA VAL A 21 -10.80 3.37 12.17
C VAL A 21 -10.26 4.65 12.79
N GLU A 22 -9.55 4.52 13.91
CA GLU A 22 -8.83 5.64 14.52
C GLU A 22 -7.73 6.16 13.58
N VAL A 23 -7.69 7.49 13.38
CA VAL A 23 -6.66 8.19 12.59
C VAL A 23 -5.86 9.11 13.49
N GLU A 24 -4.55 8.92 13.54
CA GLU A 24 -3.61 9.82 14.20
C GLU A 24 -2.80 10.57 13.13
N ARG A 25 -2.92 11.90 13.11
CA ARG A 25 -2.18 12.76 12.18
C ARG A 25 -0.99 13.37 12.89
N VAL A 26 0.21 13.21 12.33
CA VAL A 26 1.46 13.72 12.90
C VAL A 26 2.37 14.34 11.85
N PRO A 27 3.38 15.15 12.21
CA PRO A 27 4.38 15.59 11.26
C PRO A 27 5.09 14.39 10.62
N THR A 28 5.45 14.50 9.33
CA THR A 28 6.08 13.39 8.58
C THR A 28 7.31 12.80 9.30
N SER A 29 8.11 13.64 9.95
CA SER A 29 9.30 13.22 10.70
C SER A 29 9.00 12.36 11.93
N PHE A 30 7.76 12.33 12.41
CA PHE A 30 7.34 11.57 13.60
C PHE A 30 6.57 10.28 13.26
N LEU A 31 6.23 10.03 11.98
CA LEU A 31 5.43 8.87 11.58
C LEU A 31 5.95 7.56 12.16
N MET A 32 7.24 7.27 11.94
CA MET A 32 7.84 6.02 12.41
C MET A 32 7.96 5.96 13.94
N ASN A 33 8.09 7.10 14.62
CA ASN A 33 8.13 7.12 16.08
C ASN A 33 6.78 6.69 16.66
N VAL A 34 5.67 7.17 16.08
CA VAL A 34 4.32 6.77 16.49
C VAL A 34 4.06 5.31 16.16
N VAL A 35 4.43 4.86 14.96
CA VAL A 35 4.31 3.43 14.58
C VAL A 35 5.06 2.55 15.57
N ASN A 36 6.31 2.87 15.87
CA ASN A 36 7.13 2.10 16.83
C ASN A 36 6.50 2.08 18.23
N ARG A 37 5.96 3.22 18.68
CA ARG A 37 5.21 3.30 19.94
C ARG A 37 3.99 2.37 19.94
N CYS A 38 3.16 2.40 18.90
CA CYS A 38 1.98 1.52 18.78
C CYS A 38 2.38 0.04 18.77
N VAL A 39 3.47 -0.32 18.10
CA VAL A 39 3.97 -1.71 18.09
C VAL A 39 4.46 -2.13 19.48
N GLN A 40 5.28 -1.30 20.13
CA GLN A 40 5.96 -1.65 21.38
C GLN A 40 5.05 -1.56 22.61
N GLU A 41 4.22 -0.53 22.70
CA GLU A 41 3.43 -0.22 23.89
C GLU A 41 1.98 -0.72 23.77
N GLU A 42 1.41 -0.70 22.56
CA GLU A 42 0.01 -1.08 22.32
C GLU A 42 -0.12 -2.49 21.71
N ASN A 43 1.00 -3.20 21.52
CA ASN A 43 1.08 -4.56 20.95
C ASN A 43 0.38 -4.70 19.59
N MET A 44 0.48 -3.66 18.75
CA MET A 44 -0.07 -3.68 17.39
C MET A 44 0.92 -4.30 16.39
N THR A 45 0.39 -4.96 15.36
CA THR A 45 1.21 -5.37 14.20
C THR A 45 1.36 -4.20 13.24
N PHE A 46 2.59 -3.86 12.89
CA PHE A 46 2.84 -2.88 11.84
C PHE A 46 2.65 -3.52 10.45
N LEU A 47 1.71 -2.97 9.69
CA LEU A 47 1.51 -3.31 8.28
C LEU A 47 2.18 -2.23 7.43
N HIS A 48 3.26 -2.60 6.74
CA HIS A 48 3.96 -1.65 5.88
C HIS A 48 3.07 -1.28 4.68
N SER A 49 3.05 -0.01 4.31
CA SER A 49 2.18 0.49 3.23
C SER A 49 2.60 0.08 1.81
N TYR A 50 3.71 -0.66 1.65
CA TYR A 50 4.21 -1.11 0.34
C TYR A 50 5.29 -2.20 0.43
N ASP A 51 6.15 -2.19 1.45
CA ASP A 51 7.27 -3.13 1.61
C ASP A 51 6.85 -4.32 2.48
N ASP A 52 5.85 -5.05 2.01
CA ASP A 52 5.31 -6.25 2.66
C ASP A 52 4.97 -7.27 1.58
N LEU A 53 5.41 -8.52 1.74
CA LEU A 53 5.28 -9.55 0.71
C LEU A 53 3.82 -9.91 0.42
N ASP A 54 2.96 -9.94 1.45
CA ASP A 54 1.55 -10.26 1.28
C ASP A 54 0.82 -9.12 0.55
N LEU A 55 1.17 -7.87 0.87
CA LEU A 55 0.65 -6.70 0.16
C LEU A 55 1.09 -6.68 -1.31
N ILE A 56 2.36 -6.95 -1.59
CA ILE A 56 2.90 -7.03 -2.95
C ILE A 56 2.23 -8.16 -3.74
N ALA A 57 2.07 -9.34 -3.13
CA ALA A 57 1.37 -10.46 -3.73
C ALA A 57 -0.10 -10.14 -4.01
N GLY A 58 -0.77 -9.42 -3.11
CA GLY A 58 -2.12 -8.91 -3.34
C GLY A 58 -2.20 -8.00 -4.57
N HIS A 59 -1.23 -7.10 -4.77
CA HIS A 59 -1.18 -6.24 -5.96
C HIS A 59 -0.92 -7.00 -7.28
N ALA A 60 -0.40 -8.23 -7.21
CA ALA A 60 -0.23 -9.07 -8.39
C ALA A 60 -1.58 -9.44 -9.05
N SER A 61 -2.68 -9.46 -8.28
CA SER A 61 -4.01 -9.77 -8.83
C SER A 61 -4.39 -8.85 -9.99
N LEU A 62 -4.10 -7.56 -9.86
CA LEU A 62 -4.36 -6.58 -10.91
C LEU A 62 -3.54 -6.86 -12.18
N GLY A 63 -2.31 -7.37 -12.04
CA GLY A 63 -1.49 -7.78 -13.17
C GLY A 63 -2.09 -8.97 -13.93
N PHE A 64 -2.65 -9.95 -13.20
CA PHE A 64 -3.38 -11.06 -13.82
C PHE A 64 -4.65 -10.59 -14.52
N GLU A 65 -5.44 -9.71 -13.89
CA GLU A 65 -6.65 -9.12 -14.50
C GLU A 65 -6.33 -8.34 -15.79
N VAL A 66 -5.19 -7.64 -15.84
CA VAL A 66 -4.72 -6.98 -17.08
C VAL A 66 -4.46 -7.99 -18.19
N LEU A 67 -3.79 -9.11 -17.89
CA LEU A 67 -3.47 -10.16 -18.86
C LEU A 67 -4.70 -10.93 -19.34
N GLU A 68 -5.75 -11.04 -18.52
CA GLU A 68 -7.03 -11.59 -18.94
C GLU A 68 -7.69 -10.75 -20.05
N VAL A 69 -7.50 -9.42 -20.02
CA VAL A 69 -8.05 -8.49 -21.01
C VAL A 69 -7.11 -8.31 -22.20
N VAL A 70 -5.81 -8.21 -21.96
CA VAL A 70 -4.77 -8.02 -22.98
C VAL A 70 -3.65 -9.02 -22.73
N SER A 71 -3.69 -10.15 -23.44
CA SER A 71 -2.84 -11.30 -23.14
C SER A 71 -1.34 -11.09 -23.39
N GLU A 72 -0.96 -10.21 -24.32
CA GLU A 72 0.45 -9.92 -24.64
C GLU A 72 0.65 -8.41 -24.83
N PRO A 73 0.71 -7.63 -23.74
CA PRO A 73 0.91 -6.20 -23.84
C PRO A 73 2.38 -5.88 -24.15
N ASP A 74 2.65 -5.04 -25.15
CA ASP A 74 4.01 -4.55 -25.42
C ASP A 74 4.58 -3.70 -24.26
N ILE A 75 3.70 -2.90 -23.63
CA ILE A 75 4.06 -1.97 -22.56
C ILE A 75 2.94 -1.92 -21.52
N VAL A 76 3.33 -2.04 -20.25
CA VAL A 76 2.45 -1.78 -19.10
C VAL A 76 3.03 -0.63 -18.29
N VAL A 77 2.27 0.47 -18.16
CA VAL A 77 2.67 1.65 -17.39
C VAL A 77 1.99 1.61 -16.03
N VAL A 78 2.78 1.68 -14.95
CA VAL A 78 2.29 1.56 -13.57
C VAL A 78 2.76 2.75 -12.73
N CYS A 79 1.85 3.32 -11.93
CA CYS A 79 2.20 4.34 -10.95
C CYS A 79 3.19 3.77 -9.92
N CYS A 80 4.27 4.50 -9.64
CA CYS A 80 5.28 4.08 -8.68
C CYS A 80 5.45 5.11 -7.56
N GLY A 81 4.94 4.77 -6.36
CA GLY A 81 5.27 5.44 -5.11
C GLY A 81 6.38 4.67 -4.37
N GLY A 82 6.01 3.90 -3.34
CA GLY A 82 6.92 3.00 -2.64
C GLY A 82 7.25 1.69 -3.38
N GLY A 83 6.71 1.48 -4.58
CA GLY A 83 7.05 0.35 -5.45
C GLY A 83 6.21 -0.92 -5.30
N GLY A 84 5.41 -1.07 -4.24
CA GLY A 84 4.62 -2.31 -4.01
C GLY A 84 3.68 -2.69 -5.16
N LEU A 85 2.94 -1.72 -5.72
CA LEU A 85 2.06 -1.95 -6.87
C LEU A 85 2.83 -2.37 -8.13
N LEU A 86 3.91 -1.65 -8.43
CA LEU A 86 4.80 -1.95 -9.56
C LEU A 86 5.38 -3.37 -9.41
N ALA A 87 5.87 -3.71 -8.22
CA ALA A 87 6.46 -5.01 -7.94
C ALA A 87 5.45 -6.15 -8.12
N GLY A 88 4.23 -6.00 -7.60
CA GLY A 88 3.16 -7.00 -7.74
C GLY A 88 2.77 -7.22 -9.20
N ILE A 89 2.50 -6.15 -9.95
CA ILE A 89 2.13 -6.24 -11.36
C ILE A 89 3.28 -6.83 -12.20
N ALA A 90 4.51 -6.36 -11.98
CA ALA A 90 5.68 -6.89 -12.71
C ALA A 90 5.88 -8.39 -12.44
N ALA A 91 5.68 -8.84 -11.20
CA ALA A 91 5.75 -10.25 -10.85
C ALA A 91 4.67 -11.06 -11.57
N ALA A 92 3.41 -10.60 -11.58
CA ALA A 92 2.32 -11.27 -12.28
C ALA A 92 2.59 -11.43 -13.79
N ILE A 93 3.06 -10.36 -14.45
CA ILE A 93 3.40 -10.39 -15.87
C ILE A 93 4.53 -11.39 -16.12
N LYS A 94 5.61 -11.31 -15.32
CA LYS A 94 6.78 -12.17 -15.51
C LYS A 94 6.49 -13.65 -15.27
N LEU A 95 5.63 -13.97 -14.31
CA LEU A 95 5.22 -15.35 -13.99
C LEU A 95 4.28 -15.95 -15.05
N SER A 96 3.54 -15.10 -15.78
CA SER A 96 2.61 -15.53 -16.82
C SER A 96 3.29 -15.88 -18.15
N GLY A 97 4.60 -15.64 -18.27
CA GLY A 97 5.39 -15.99 -19.45
C GLY A 97 5.32 -14.98 -20.60
N CYS A 98 4.74 -13.80 -20.35
CA CYS A 98 4.87 -12.63 -21.22
C CYS A 98 6.24 -11.97 -21.08
#